data_AF-A0A952IR57-F1
#
_entry.id   AF-A0A952IR57-F1
#
_cell.length_a   1.000
_cell.length_b   1.000
_cell.length_c   1.000
_cell.angle_alpha   90.00
_cell.angle_beta   90.00
_cell.angle_gamma   90.00
#
_symmetry.space_group_name_H-M   'P 1'
#
loop_
_entity.id
_entity.type
_entity.pdbx_description
1 polymer ?
#
loop_
_entity_poly.entity_id
_entity_poly.type
_entity_poly.pdbx_seq_one_letter_code
_entity_poly.pdbx_strand_id
1 'polypeptide(L)' 'MTNSTDELLSDWRSKALEMESAIDQVVIGQRPVIRLINIALFARGHVLLEGDVGVGKTTILRAFAQSV' A
#
# COMPACT_ATOMS: atom_id res chain seq x y z
N MET A 1 11.96 6.54 28.28
CA MET A 1 11.75 7.49 27.15
C MET A 1 11.50 6.77 25.81
N THR A 2 11.44 5.43 25.76
CA THR A 2 11.23 4.62 24.55
C THR A 2 9.75 4.39 24.20
N ASN A 3 8.85 4.39 25.19
CA ASN A 3 7.44 4.02 24.99
C ASN A 3 6.71 4.88 23.94
N SER A 4 6.99 6.18 23.84
CA SER A 4 6.30 7.06 22.90
C SER A 4 6.72 6.84 21.44
N THR A 5 7.97 6.41 21.18
CA THR A 5 8.43 6.10 19.83
C THR A 5 7.87 4.75 19.38
N ASP A 6 7.85 3.76 20.28
CA ASP A 6 7.28 2.44 19.99
C ASP A 6 5.76 2.52 19.73
N GLU A 7 5.03 3.36 20.48
CA GLU A 7 3.62 3.66 20.23
C GLU A 7 3.41 4.29 18.85
N LEU A 8 4.20 5.31 18.49
CA LEU A 8 4.10 5.96 17.18
C LEU A 8 4.38 4.99 16.02
N LEU A 9 5.40 4.13 16.16
CA LEU A 9 5.73 3.13 15.14
C LEU A 9 4.63 2.06 15.00
N SER A 10 4.01 1.68 16.12
CA SER A 10 2.85 0.79 16.13
C SER A 10 1.66 1.42 15.38
N ASP A 11 1.37 2.70 15.62
CA ASP A 11 0.28 3.42 14.94
C ASP A 11 0.49 3.49 13.43
N TRP A 12 1.71 3.83 12.97
CA TRP A 12 2.03 3.84 11.55
C TRP A 12 1.93 2.47 10.90
N ARG A 13 2.36 1.43 11.62
CA ARG A 13 2.20 0.05 11.15
C ARG A 13 0.72 -0.32 10.99
N SER A 14 -0.13 0.04 11.96
CA SER A 14 -1.57 -0.22 11.88
C SER A 14 -2.19 0.49 10.68
N LYS A 15 -1.89 1.78 10.46
CA LYS A 15 -2.35 2.52 9.28
C LYS A 15 -1.90 1.89 7.97
N ALA A 16 -0.65 1.43 7.89
CA ALA A 16 -0.14 0.75 6.69
C ALA A 16 -0.88 -0.57 6.41
N LEU A 17 -1.22 -1.34 7.45
CA LEU A 17 -1.98 -2.59 7.32
C LEU A 17 -3.44 -2.34 6.95
N GLU A 18 -4.06 -1.29 7.50
CA GLU A 18 -5.42 -0.86 7.14
C GLU A 18 -5.50 -0.47 5.66
N MET A 19 -4.52 0.28 5.16
CA MET A 19 -4.44 0.65 3.75
C MET A 19 -4.32 -0.58 2.84
N GLU A 20 -3.45 -1.54 3.18
CA GLU A 20 -3.34 -2.80 2.41
C GLU A 20 -4.65 -3.58 2.38
N SER A 21 -5.32 -3.69 3.53
CA SER A 21 -6.62 -4.38 3.66
C SER A 21 -7.71 -3.74 2.81
N ALA A 22 -7.78 -2.40 2.77
CA ALA A 22 -8.75 -1.67 1.97
C ALA A 22 -8.55 -1.93 0.47
N ILE A 23 -7.31 -1.96 0.00
CA ILE A 23 -6.97 -2.15 -1.41
C ILE A 23 -7.19 -3.61 -1.84
N ASP A 24 -6.93 -4.56 -0.94
CA ASP A 24 -7.20 -5.99 -1.15
C ASP A 24 -8.69 -6.29 -1.44
N GLN A 25 -9.63 -5.45 -0.98
CA GLN A 25 -11.05 -5.59 -1.30
C GLN A 25 -11.39 -5.18 -2.75
N VAL A 26 -10.56 -4.32 -3.35
CA VAL A 26 -10.78 -3.80 -4.71
C VAL A 26 -9.98 -4.58 -5.75
N VAL A 27 -8.80 -5.09 -5.37
CA VAL A 27 -7.87 -5.77 -6.27
C VAL A 27 -7.59 -7.20 -5.78
N ILE A 28 -8.08 -8.18 -6.52
CA ILE A 28 -7.91 -9.60 -6.21
C ILE A 28 -6.56 -10.10 -6.73
N GLY A 29 -5.82 -10.84 -5.89
CA GLY A 29 -4.63 -11.61 -6.30
C GLY A 29 -3.33 -10.82 -6.44
N GLN A 30 -3.31 -9.53 -6.09
CA GLN A 30 -2.15 -8.64 -6.27
C GLN A 30 -1.47 -8.20 -4.96
N ARG A 31 -1.63 -8.98 -3.88
CA ARG A 31 -1.06 -8.69 -2.54
C ARG A 31 0.41 -8.27 -2.55
N PRO A 32 1.33 -8.96 -3.25
CA PRO A 32 2.74 -8.56 -3.28
C PRO A 32 2.96 -7.17 -3.89
N VAL A 33 2.21 -6.85 -4.95
CA VAL A 33 2.28 -5.55 -5.62
C VAL A 33 1.74 -4.44 -4.72
N ILE A 34 0.60 -4.67 -4.08
CA ILE A 34 -0.02 -3.73 -3.12
C ILE A 34 0.96 -3.42 -1.98
N ARG A 35 1.58 -4.46 -1.40
CA ARG A 35 2.58 -4.30 -0.34
C ARG A 35 3.77 -3.43 -0.76
N LEU A 36 4.32 -3.64 -1.96
CA LEU A 36 5.45 -2.87 -2.47
C LEU A 36 5.08 -1.40 -2.75
N ILE A 37 3.90 -1.15 -3.31
CA ILE A 37 3.40 0.23 -3.51
C ILE A 37 3.22 0.93 -2.16
N ASN A 38 2.65 0.24 -1.17
CA ASN A 38 2.45 0.79 0.15
C ASN A 38 3.79 1.16 0.82
N ILE A 39 4.78 0.26 0.77
CA ILE A 39 6.15 0.52 1.25
C ILE A 39 6.74 1.74 0.55
N ALA A 40 6.65 1.82 -0.78
CA ALA A 40 7.18 2.94 -1.53
C ALA A 40 6.50 4.26 -1.15
N LEU A 41 5.18 4.27 -0.94
CA LEU A 41 4.43 5.46 -0.52
C LEU A 41 4.94 6.01 0.83
N PHE A 42 5.04 5.16 1.85
CA PHE A 42 5.55 5.57 3.17
C PHE A 42 7.05 5.96 3.13
N ALA A 43 7.83 5.34 2.25
CA ALA A 43 9.23 5.67 2.04
C ALA A 43 9.47 6.91 1.15
N ARG A 44 8.40 7.52 0.58
CA ARG A 44 8.49 8.55 -0.47
C ARG A 44 9.33 8.11 -1.67
N GLY A 45 9.21 6.82 -2.01
CA GLY A 45 9.82 6.21 -3.19
C GLY A 45 8.91 6.31 -4.43
N HIS A 46 9.40 5.72 -5.52
CA HIS A 46 8.69 5.66 -6.80
C HIS A 46 8.49 4.20 -7.20
N VAL A 47 7.39 3.91 -7.88
CA VAL A 47 7.08 2.56 -8.37
C VAL A 47 6.80 2.62 -9.86
N LEU A 48 7.36 1.66 -10.59
CA LEU A 48 7.00 1.36 -11.97
C LEU A 48 6.18 0.07 -12.00
N LEU A 49 5.00 0.11 -12.60
CA LEU A 49 4.16 -1.07 -12.80
C LEU A 49 4.28 -1.57 -14.25
N GLU A 50 4.99 -2.67 -14.43
CA GLU A 50 5.19 -3.34 -15.72
C GLU A 50 4.33 -4.61 -15.84
N GLY A 51 3.93 -4.96 -17.08
CA GLY A 51 3.27 -6.23 -17.40
C GLY A 51 2.39 -6.13 -18.64
N ASP A 52 1.63 -7.18 -18.94
CA ASP A 52 0.77 -7.25 -20.11
C ASP A 52 -0.51 -6.40 -20.02
N VAL A 53 -1.22 -6.26 -21.15
CA VAL A 53 -2.50 -5.55 -21.23
C VAL A 53 -3.56 -6.30 -20.39
N GLY A 54 -4.34 -5.56 -19.60
CA GLY A 54 -5.46 -6.12 -18.83
C GLY A 54 -5.14 -6.66 -17.43
N VAL A 55 -3.87 -6.64 -16.99
CA VAL A 55 -3.46 -7.17 -15.65
C VAL A 55 -3.84 -6.27 -14.45
N GLY A 56 -4.73 -5.29 -14.64
CA GLY A 56 -5.26 -4.46 -13.56
C GLY A 56 -4.38 -3.30 -13.09
N LYS A 57 -3.30 -2.95 -13.80
CA LYS A 57 -2.38 -1.84 -13.44
C LYS A 57 -3.11 -0.52 -13.13
N THR A 58 -4.04 -0.11 -14.00
CA THR A 58 -4.84 1.11 -13.80
C THR A 58 -5.77 1.01 -12.61
N THR A 59 -6.37 -0.16 -12.38
CA THR A 59 -7.27 -0.41 -11.25
C THR A 59 -6.52 -0.27 -9.93
N ILE A 60 -5.32 -0.86 -9.84
CA ILE A 60 -4.44 -0.75 -8.66
C ILE A 60 -4.12 0.71 -8.38
N LEU A 61 -3.64 1.46 -9.38
CA LEU A 61 -3.30 2.88 -9.19
C LEU A 61 -4.51 3.73 -8.78
N ARG A 62 -5.70 3.44 -9.32
CA ARG A 62 -6.95 4.12 -8.91
C ARG A 62 -7.35 3.79 -7.49
N ALA A 63 -7.22 2.53 -7.07
CA ALA A 63 -7.50 2.13 -5.69
C ALA A 63 -6.60 2.88 -4.71
N PHE A 64 -5.28 2.89 -4.96
CA PHE A 64 -4.33 3.67 -4.15
C PHE A 64 -4.67 5.17 -4.13
N ALA A 65 -5.04 5.77 -5.26
CA ALA A 65 -5.40 7.19 -5.32
C ALA A 65 -6.70 7.54 -4.57
N GLN A 66 -7.58 6.57 -4.33
CA GLN A 66 -8.85 6.75 -3.59
C GLN A 66 -8.72 6.37 -2.11
N SER A 67 -7.67 5.63 -1.73
CA SER A 67 -7.40 5.20 -0.36
C SER A 67 -6.56 6.21 0.46
N VAL A 68 -6.21 7.37 -0.13
CA VAL A 68 -5.53 8.48 0.56
C VAL A 68 -6.55 9.48 1.09
#